data_AF-A0A972C769-F1
#
_entry.id   AF-A0A972C769-F1
#
_cell.length_a   1.000
_cell.length_b   1.000
_cell.length_c   1.000
_cell.angle_alpha   90.00
_cell.angle_beta   90.00
_cell.angle_gamma   90.00
#
_symmetry.space_group_name_H-M   'P 1'
#
loop_
_entity.id
_entity.type
_entity.pdbx_description
1 polymer ?
#
loop_
_entity_poly.entity_id
_entity_poly.type
_entity_poly.pdbx_seq_one_letter_code
_entity_poly.pdbx_strand_id
1 'polypeptide(L)'
;MDILRFQVFLLVLVRMTGLFLMSPVFGRQNIPNYLKWGLSILLTYIVFSNRFLDSQLELGSFLEFAILITREVLIGFTIGFITTIFFSAIWTAGQLIDTQIGFGMVNVIDPQSSIQVPLMGNFKNILALLAFFVLDGHHTLIKIISFSYDIVPIGEGAVTGELVTLLIKFFANSFVLSVKIALPIIAMTFLSEVAFGILVRTVPQMNVFIVGIPIKILIGLIAILIFIPLFINSLKGIYDGMFNDIGKALRGMMLK
;
A
#
# COMPACT_ATOMS: atom_id res chain seq x y z
N MET A 1 -22.35 -30.15 1.65
CA MET A 1 -21.43 -29.50 2.60
C MET A 1 -22.21 -29.39 3.89
N ASP A 2 -21.74 -30.02 4.97
CA ASP A 2 -22.42 -29.95 6.28
C ASP A 2 -22.49 -28.50 6.76
N ILE A 3 -23.51 -28.15 7.57
CA ILE A 3 -23.76 -26.76 7.97
C ILE A 3 -22.53 -26.12 8.65
N LEU A 4 -21.80 -26.90 9.46
CA LEU A 4 -20.57 -26.49 10.15
C LEU A 4 -19.43 -26.19 9.16
N ARG A 5 -19.26 -27.04 8.15
CA ARG A 5 -18.25 -26.85 7.08
C ARG A 5 -18.54 -25.59 6.27
N PHE A 6 -19.81 -25.30 6.00
CA PHE A 6 -20.20 -24.07 5.31
C PHE A 6 -19.89 -22.81 6.13
N GLN A 7 -20.12 -22.86 7.45
CA GLN A 7 -19.79 -21.73 8.32
C GLN A 7 -18.27 -21.46 8.37
N VAL A 8 -17.44 -22.49 8.49
CA VAL A 8 -15.97 -22.35 8.45
C VAL A 8 -15.52 -21.81 7.09
N PHE A 9 -16.09 -22.30 5.98
CA PHE A 9 -15.83 -21.76 4.65
C PHE A 9 -16.15 -20.26 4.56
N LEU A 10 -17.27 -19.82 5.14
CA LEU A 10 -17.66 -18.41 5.18
C LEU A 10 -16.64 -17.58 5.98
N LEU A 11 -16.17 -18.05 7.13
CA LEU A 11 -15.14 -17.37 7.91
C LEU A 11 -13.83 -17.20 7.11
N VAL A 12 -13.40 -18.24 6.38
CA VAL A 12 -12.24 -18.16 5.49
C VAL A 12 -12.48 -17.17 4.35
N LEU A 13 -13.68 -17.17 3.76
CA LEU A 13 -14.06 -16.23 2.70
C LEU A 13 -14.00 -14.79 3.17
N VAL A 14 -14.50 -14.53 4.38
CA VAL A 14 -14.54 -13.19 4.96
C VAL A 14 -13.14 -12.65 5.24
N ARG A 15 -12.22 -13.46 5.77
CA ARG A 15 -10.81 -13.05 5.93
C ARG A 15 -10.16 -12.74 4.58
N MET A 16 -10.39 -13.59 3.57
CA MET A 16 -9.85 -13.39 2.22
C MET A 16 -10.40 -12.13 1.54
N THR A 17 -11.71 -11.92 1.59
CA THR A 17 -12.34 -10.71 1.02
C THR A 17 -11.88 -9.43 1.71
N GLY A 18 -11.66 -9.45 3.03
CA GLY A 18 -11.11 -8.30 3.77
C GLY A 18 -9.76 -7.83 3.21
N LEU A 19 -8.89 -8.77 2.84
CA LEU A 19 -7.61 -8.46 2.21
C LEU A 19 -7.77 -7.94 0.77
N PHE A 20 -8.63 -8.59 -0.03
CA PHE A 20 -8.84 -8.20 -1.43
C PHE A 20 -9.49 -6.83 -1.57
N LEU A 21 -10.37 -6.46 -0.64
CA LEU A 21 -11.04 -5.17 -0.64
C LEU A 21 -10.08 -4.03 -0.26
N MET A 22 -9.19 -4.24 0.71
CA MET A 22 -8.29 -3.19 1.17
C MET A 22 -6.97 -3.12 0.41
N SER A 23 -6.44 -4.23 -0.10
CA SER A 23 -5.14 -4.23 -0.75
C SER A 23 -5.13 -3.37 -2.02
N PRO A 24 -4.17 -2.45 -2.19
CA PRO A 24 -4.05 -1.58 -3.37
C PRO A 24 -3.61 -2.36 -4.63
N VAL A 25 -3.27 -3.65 -4.49
CA VAL A 25 -2.90 -4.54 -5.59
C VAL A 25 -4.14 -5.18 -6.20
N PHE A 26 -4.99 -5.79 -5.37
CA PHE A 26 -6.17 -6.54 -5.81
C PHE A 26 -7.47 -5.73 -5.77
N GLY A 27 -7.55 -4.73 -4.89
CA GLY A 27 -8.75 -3.92 -4.64
C GLY A 27 -8.96 -2.76 -5.61
N ARG A 28 -8.06 -2.56 -6.60
CA ARG A 28 -8.12 -1.42 -7.53
C ARG A 28 -9.46 -1.30 -8.25
N GLN A 29 -9.97 -0.07 -8.40
CA GLN A 29 -11.24 0.19 -9.10
C GLN A 29 -11.24 -0.28 -10.56
N ASN A 30 -10.06 -0.32 -11.20
CA ASN A 30 -9.92 -0.75 -12.59
C ASN A 30 -10.14 -2.26 -12.79
N ILE A 31 -10.18 -3.05 -11.71
CA ILE A 31 -10.50 -4.48 -11.78
C ILE A 31 -12.00 -4.64 -11.53
N PRO A 32 -12.76 -5.23 -12.47
CA PRO A 32 -14.18 -5.48 -12.28
C PRO A 32 -14.48 -6.29 -11.02
N ASN A 33 -15.53 -5.92 -10.30
CA ASN A 33 -15.84 -6.54 -9.00
C ASN A 33 -16.07 -8.06 -9.11
N TYR A 34 -16.62 -8.56 -10.22
CA TYR A 34 -16.82 -10.00 -10.44
C TYR A 34 -15.51 -10.80 -10.44
N LEU A 35 -14.41 -10.24 -10.96
CA LEU A 35 -13.09 -10.88 -10.93
C LEU A 35 -12.53 -10.94 -9.49
N LYS A 36 -12.75 -9.88 -8.71
CA LYS A 36 -12.33 -9.83 -7.29
C LYS A 36 -13.03 -10.90 -6.46
N TRP A 37 -14.35 -10.97 -6.58
CA TRP A 37 -15.15 -11.99 -5.90
C TRP A 37 -14.79 -13.41 -6.37
N GLY A 38 -14.66 -13.62 -7.68
CA GLY A 38 -14.27 -14.92 -8.24
C GLY A 38 -12.92 -15.40 -7.74
N LEU A 39 -11.90 -14.54 -7.74
CA LEU A 39 -10.57 -14.88 -7.21
C LEU A 39 -10.59 -15.14 -5.70
N SER A 40 -11.33 -14.33 -4.93
CA SER A 40 -11.45 -14.52 -3.49
C SER A 40 -12.09 -15.88 -3.18
N ILE A 41 -13.20 -16.23 -3.84
CA ILE A 41 -13.91 -17.50 -3.64
C ILE A 41 -13.02 -18.69 -4.04
N LEU A 42 -12.32 -18.59 -5.17
CA LEU A 42 -11.42 -19.64 -5.65
C LEU A 42 -10.28 -19.89 -4.66
N LEU A 43 -9.63 -18.83 -4.17
CA LEU A 43 -8.56 -18.97 -3.20
C LEU A 43 -9.08 -19.48 -1.85
N THR A 44 -10.25 -19.02 -1.41
CA THR A 44 -10.93 -19.56 -0.23
C THR A 44 -11.18 -21.06 -0.36
N TYR A 45 -11.65 -21.52 -1.51
CA TYR A 45 -11.87 -22.96 -1.75
C TYR A 45 -10.57 -23.76 -1.64
N ILE A 46 -9.47 -23.27 -2.22
CA ILE A 46 -8.16 -23.91 -2.13
C ILE A 46 -7.67 -23.98 -0.67
N VAL A 47 -7.74 -22.87 0.06
CA VAL A 47 -7.30 -22.80 1.47
C VAL A 47 -8.18 -23.69 2.35
N PHE A 48 -9.50 -23.64 2.15
CA PHE A 48 -10.46 -24.45 2.89
C PHE A 48 -10.23 -25.95 2.65
N SER A 49 -10.10 -26.36 1.39
CA SER A 49 -9.87 -27.76 1.02
C SER A 49 -8.54 -28.28 1.56
N ASN A 50 -7.51 -27.46 1.67
CA ASN A 50 -6.20 -27.94 2.13
C ASN A 50 -6.08 -27.98 3.65
N ARG A 51 -6.83 -27.14 4.38
CA ARG A 51 -6.58 -26.89 5.81
C ARG A 51 -7.75 -27.19 6.74
N PHE A 52 -8.99 -27.20 6.25
CA PHE A 52 -10.18 -27.17 7.10
C PHE A 52 -11.22 -28.24 6.76
N LEU A 53 -10.89 -29.24 5.91
CA LEU A 53 -11.80 -30.35 5.57
C LEU A 53 -12.25 -31.16 6.80
N ASP A 54 -11.34 -31.31 7.78
CA ASP A 54 -11.55 -32.07 9.02
C ASP A 54 -11.90 -31.16 10.21
N SER A 55 -12.14 -29.87 9.96
CA SER A 55 -12.53 -28.91 10.99
C SER A 55 -13.89 -29.27 11.58
N GLN A 56 -13.92 -29.51 12.89
CA GLN A 56 -15.13 -29.71 13.70
C GLN A 56 -15.38 -28.51 14.63
N LEU A 57 -15.18 -27.29 14.12
CA LEU A 57 -15.53 -26.09 14.87
C LEU A 57 -17.06 -26.05 15.05
N GLU A 58 -17.53 -26.42 16.23
CA GLU A 58 -18.92 -26.21 16.64
C GLU A 58 -19.12 -24.72 16.91
N LEU A 59 -19.70 -24.04 15.94
CA LEU A 59 -20.06 -22.64 16.05
C LEU A 59 -21.42 -22.58 16.74
N GLY A 60 -21.48 -21.94 17.90
CA GLY A 60 -22.68 -21.88 18.74
C GLY A 60 -23.75 -20.94 18.19
N SER A 61 -24.23 -20.02 19.04
CA SER A 61 -25.36 -19.15 18.71
C SER A 61 -25.08 -18.22 17.52
N PHE A 62 -26.12 -17.75 16.82
CA PHE A 62 -26.02 -16.78 15.72
C PHE A 62 -25.17 -15.55 16.09
N LEU A 63 -25.26 -15.10 17.35
CA LEU A 63 -24.51 -13.96 17.86
C LEU A 63 -23.00 -14.23 17.94
N GLU A 64 -22.59 -15.44 18.33
CA GLU A 64 -21.18 -15.85 18.37
C GLU A 64 -20.60 -15.90 16.95
N PHE A 65 -21.37 -16.45 16.00
CA PHE A 65 -20.95 -16.48 14.60
C PHE A 65 -20.76 -15.07 14.01
N ALA A 66 -21.64 -14.12 14.32
CA ALA A 66 -21.49 -12.73 13.88
C ALA A 66 -20.23 -12.05 14.45
N ILE A 67 -19.89 -12.33 15.71
CA ILE A 67 -18.65 -11.84 16.33
C ILE A 67 -17.42 -12.44 15.63
N LEU A 68 -17.45 -13.73 15.32
CA LEU A 68 -16.37 -14.42 14.62
C LEU A 68 -16.16 -13.85 13.22
N ILE A 69 -17.23 -13.63 12.45
CA ILE A 69 -17.15 -12.94 11.15
C ILE A 69 -16.43 -11.60 11.30
N THR A 70 -16.82 -10.79 12.29
CA THR A 70 -16.22 -9.47 12.49
C THR A 70 -14.72 -9.57 12.79
N ARG A 71 -14.30 -10.51 13.63
CA ARG A 71 -12.88 -10.77 13.91
C ARG A 71 -12.11 -11.18 12.66
N GLU A 72 -12.67 -12.08 11.87
CA GLU A 72 -12.06 -12.57 10.62
C GLU A 72 -11.94 -11.46 9.56
N VAL A 73 -12.95 -10.59 9.42
CA VAL A 73 -12.86 -9.38 8.58
C VAL A 73 -11.66 -8.54 9.02
N LEU A 74 -11.54 -8.24 10.32
CA LEU A 74 -10.52 -7.34 10.84
C LEU A 74 -9.10 -7.83 10.60
N ILE A 75 -8.87 -9.14 10.63
CA ILE A 75 -7.57 -9.75 10.31
C ILE A 75 -7.23 -9.52 8.84
N GLY A 76 -8.14 -9.87 7.93
CA GLY A 76 -7.96 -9.64 6.49
C GLY A 76 -7.76 -8.16 6.16
N PHE A 77 -8.57 -7.31 6.81
CA PHE A 77 -8.52 -5.86 6.67
C PHE A 77 -7.19 -5.29 7.17
N THR A 78 -6.62 -5.80 8.25
CA THR A 78 -5.32 -5.36 8.78
C THR A 78 -4.18 -5.69 7.82
N ILE A 79 -4.18 -6.89 7.23
CA ILE A 79 -3.19 -7.26 6.21
C ILE A 79 -3.30 -6.32 5.00
N GLY A 80 -4.52 -6.10 4.52
CA GLY A 80 -4.79 -5.17 3.41
C GLY A 80 -4.38 -3.74 3.74
N PHE A 81 -4.72 -3.26 4.94
CA PHE A 81 -4.44 -1.90 5.41
C PHE A 81 -2.94 -1.62 5.51
N ILE A 82 -2.14 -2.56 6.04
CA ILE A 82 -0.68 -2.42 6.06
C ILE A 82 -0.16 -2.31 4.63
N THR A 83 -0.63 -3.17 3.72
CA THR A 83 -0.26 -3.08 2.30
C THR A 83 -0.59 -1.69 1.73
N THR A 84 -1.76 -1.14 2.07
CA THR A 84 -2.18 0.22 1.67
C THR A 84 -1.27 1.30 2.23
N ILE A 85 -0.84 1.22 3.49
CA ILE A 85 0.09 2.18 4.10
C ILE A 85 1.39 2.27 3.27
N PHE A 86 1.95 1.13 2.86
CA PHE A 86 3.21 1.10 2.11
C PHE A 86 3.07 1.67 0.69
N PHE A 87 2.03 1.30 -0.06
CA PHE A 87 1.80 1.88 -1.39
C PHE A 87 1.43 3.37 -1.31
N SER A 88 0.70 3.78 -0.28
CA SER A 88 0.43 5.19 -0.01
C SER A 88 1.71 5.97 0.28
N ALA A 89 2.70 5.40 0.99
CA ALA A 89 4.00 6.04 1.20
C ALA A 89 4.72 6.33 -0.14
N ILE A 90 4.67 5.39 -1.09
CA ILE A 90 5.27 5.56 -2.42
C ILE A 90 4.52 6.65 -3.21
N TRP A 91 3.19 6.65 -3.14
CA TRP A 91 2.35 7.65 -3.80
C TRP A 91 2.60 9.06 -3.24
N THR A 92 2.63 9.20 -1.90
CA THR A 92 2.96 10.45 -1.21
C THR A 92 4.38 10.92 -1.55
N ALA A 93 5.35 10.01 -1.66
CA ALA A 93 6.70 10.37 -2.09
C ALA A 93 6.70 10.99 -3.50
N GLY A 94 5.90 10.44 -4.41
CA GLY A 94 5.74 11.00 -5.74
C GLY A 94 5.04 12.35 -5.73
N GLN A 95 4.02 12.53 -4.90
CA GLN A 95 3.37 13.83 -4.70
C GLN A 95 4.35 14.89 -4.19
N LEU A 96 5.23 14.55 -3.23
CA LEU A 96 6.28 15.46 -2.75
C LEU A 96 7.28 15.83 -3.84
N ILE A 97 7.54 14.94 -4.80
CA ILE A 97 8.40 15.25 -5.94
C ILE A 97 7.68 16.15 -6.94
N ASP A 98 6.40 15.89 -7.22
CA ASP A 98 5.60 16.70 -8.15
C ASP A 98 5.48 18.15 -7.70
N THR A 99 5.29 18.37 -6.39
CA THR A 99 5.25 19.72 -5.82
C THR A 99 6.60 20.41 -5.95
N GLN A 100 7.70 19.68 -5.79
CA GLN A 100 9.05 20.25 -5.86
C GLN A 100 9.52 20.50 -7.29
N ILE A 101 9.25 19.63 -8.25
CA ILE A 101 9.61 19.85 -9.67
C ILE A 101 8.80 20.99 -10.29
N GLY A 102 7.59 21.24 -9.77
CA GLY A 102 6.70 22.30 -10.27
C GLY A 102 5.58 21.79 -11.18
N PHE A 103 5.42 20.48 -11.34
CA PHE A 103 4.24 19.90 -12.00
C PHE A 103 2.94 20.22 -11.27
N GLY A 104 3.01 20.45 -9.95
CA GLY A 104 1.87 20.92 -9.16
C GLY A 104 1.33 22.31 -9.57
N MET A 105 2.09 23.12 -10.31
CA MET A 105 1.65 24.45 -10.75
C MET A 105 0.63 24.40 -11.90
N VAL A 106 0.61 23.30 -12.67
CA VAL A 106 -0.43 23.06 -13.70
C VAL A 106 -1.81 22.98 -13.06
N ASN A 107 -1.90 22.41 -11.84
CA ASN A 107 -3.16 22.31 -11.08
C ASN A 107 -3.67 23.68 -10.57
N VAL A 108 -2.81 24.70 -10.51
CA VAL A 108 -3.18 26.07 -10.11
C VAL A 108 -3.66 26.89 -11.31
N ILE A 109 -3.17 26.57 -12.51
CA ILE A 109 -3.46 27.31 -13.75
C ILE A 109 -4.79 26.86 -14.37
N ASP A 110 -5.20 25.60 -14.21
CA ASP A 110 -6.52 25.11 -14.64
C ASP A 110 -7.19 24.24 -13.55
N PRO A 111 -7.96 24.85 -12.64
CA PRO A 111 -8.76 24.13 -11.63
C PRO A 111 -10.05 23.49 -12.20
N GLN A 112 -10.44 23.75 -13.45
CA GLN A 112 -11.67 23.17 -14.04
C GLN A 112 -11.48 21.68 -14.36
N SER A 113 -10.25 21.25 -14.63
CA SER A 113 -9.85 19.85 -14.64
C SER A 113 -9.78 19.34 -13.19
N SER A 114 -10.89 18.82 -12.65
CA SER A 114 -10.99 18.27 -11.28
C SER A 114 -10.12 17.01 -11.02
N ILE A 115 -9.10 16.75 -11.85
CA ILE A 115 -8.20 15.59 -11.79
C ILE A 115 -6.83 16.07 -11.28
N GLN A 116 -6.72 16.26 -9.97
CA GLN A 116 -5.46 16.56 -9.29
C GLN A 116 -4.67 15.28 -9.00
N VAL A 117 -4.39 14.47 -10.04
CA VAL A 117 -3.63 13.24 -9.81
C VAL A 117 -2.14 13.54 -9.98
N PRO A 118 -1.31 13.36 -8.93
CA PRO A 118 0.13 13.58 -9.02
C PRO A 118 0.75 12.66 -10.07
N LEU A 119 1.38 13.26 -11.08
CA LEU A 119 1.99 12.55 -12.21
C LEU A 119 3.09 11.59 -11.73
N MET A 120 4.02 12.08 -10.92
CA MET A 120 5.08 11.26 -10.33
C MET A 120 4.53 10.27 -9.31
N GLY A 121 3.50 10.66 -8.55
CA GLY A 121 2.77 9.77 -7.63
C GLY A 121 2.27 8.51 -8.36
N ASN A 122 1.58 8.70 -9.47
CA ASN A 122 1.11 7.61 -10.32
C ASN A 122 2.26 6.83 -10.96
N PHE A 123 3.25 7.52 -11.55
CA PHE A 123 4.37 6.88 -12.22
C PHE A 123 5.13 5.93 -11.28
N LYS A 124 5.50 6.40 -10.08
CA LYS A 124 6.17 5.56 -9.08
C LYS A 124 5.29 4.44 -8.56
N ASN A 125 3.99 4.67 -8.41
CA ASN A 125 3.05 3.62 -7.98
C ASN A 125 2.93 2.50 -9.03
N ILE A 126 2.90 2.84 -10.32
CA ILE A 126 2.91 1.86 -11.41
C ILE A 126 4.22 1.07 -11.39
N LEU A 127 5.38 1.73 -11.28
CA LEU A 127 6.67 1.06 -11.17
C LEU A 127 6.73 0.12 -9.95
N ALA A 128 6.22 0.58 -8.80
CA ALA A 128 6.12 -0.24 -7.60
C ALA A 128 5.23 -1.46 -7.85
N LEU A 129 4.06 -1.29 -8.46
CA LEU A 129 3.18 -2.42 -8.75
C LEU A 129 3.86 -3.43 -9.69
N LEU A 130 4.52 -2.97 -10.75
CA LEU A 130 5.24 -3.85 -11.68
C LEU A 130 6.34 -4.62 -10.96
N ALA A 131 7.15 -3.94 -10.14
CA ALA A 131 8.17 -4.59 -9.32
C ALA A 131 7.56 -5.59 -8.32
N PHE A 132 6.40 -5.28 -7.75
CA PHE A 132 5.69 -6.18 -6.85
C PHE A 132 5.26 -7.48 -7.55
N PHE A 133 4.86 -7.43 -8.83
CA PHE A 133 4.57 -8.62 -9.60
C PHE A 133 5.84 -9.39 -10.00
N VAL A 134 6.91 -8.69 -10.43
CA VAL A 134 8.20 -9.29 -10.79
C VAL A 134 8.86 -10.00 -9.60
N LEU A 135 8.70 -9.46 -8.39
CA LEU A 135 9.23 -10.04 -7.15
C LEU A 135 8.30 -11.07 -6.51
N ASP A 136 7.25 -11.52 -7.20
CA ASP A 136 6.25 -12.46 -6.67
C ASP A 136 5.63 -12.00 -5.33
N GLY A 137 5.53 -10.68 -5.13
CA GLY A 137 4.94 -10.09 -3.94
C GLY A 137 3.48 -10.53 -3.75
N HIS A 138 2.75 -10.71 -4.84
CA HIS A 138 1.36 -11.20 -4.85
C HIS A 138 1.27 -12.66 -4.33
N HIS A 139 2.19 -13.54 -4.75
CA HIS A 139 2.29 -14.90 -4.20
C HIS A 139 2.65 -14.87 -2.71
N THR A 140 3.58 -14.01 -2.31
CA THR A 140 3.97 -13.85 -0.90
C THR A 140 2.80 -13.39 -0.05
N LEU A 141 2.00 -12.45 -0.55
CA LEU A 141 0.82 -11.94 0.14
C LEU A 141 -0.28 -13.01 0.28
N ILE A 142 -0.50 -13.82 -0.76
CA ILE A 142 -1.41 -14.99 -0.70
C ILE A 142 -0.89 -16.04 0.31
N LYS A 143 0.43 -16.29 0.34
CA LYS A 143 1.04 -17.17 1.36
C LYS A 143 0.81 -16.62 2.76
N ILE A 144 1.02 -15.32 2.98
CA ILE A 144 0.85 -14.70 4.30
C ILE A 144 -0.59 -14.86 4.81
N ILE A 145 -1.61 -14.64 3.99
CA ILE A 145 -3.00 -14.85 4.44
C ILE A 145 -3.31 -16.33 4.69
N SER A 146 -2.71 -17.25 3.93
CA SER A 146 -2.84 -18.68 4.23
C SER A 146 -2.11 -19.09 5.51
N PHE A 147 -0.95 -18.52 5.81
CA PHE A 147 -0.20 -18.74 7.04
C PHE A 147 -0.75 -17.94 8.23
N SER A 148 -1.63 -16.95 7.99
CA SER A 148 -2.22 -16.17 9.07
C SER A 148 -3.11 -17.04 9.96
N TYR A 149 -3.61 -18.18 9.47
CA TYR A 149 -4.33 -19.16 10.27
C TYR A 149 -3.44 -19.94 11.24
N ASP A 150 -2.12 -20.01 10.99
CA ASP A 150 -1.16 -20.61 11.93
C ASP A 150 -0.80 -19.65 13.07
N ILE A 151 -0.85 -18.34 12.81
CA ILE A 151 -0.54 -17.30 13.80
C ILE A 151 -1.78 -16.92 14.59
N VAL A 152 -2.89 -16.70 13.88
CA VAL A 152 -4.19 -16.32 14.44
C VAL A 152 -5.22 -17.35 13.96
N PRO A 153 -5.43 -18.43 14.74
CA PRO A 153 -6.46 -19.43 14.48
C PRO A 153 -7.85 -18.79 14.33
N ILE A 154 -8.77 -19.53 13.72
CA ILE A 154 -10.13 -19.05 13.47
C ILE A 154 -10.78 -18.69 14.80
N GLY A 155 -11.21 -17.43 14.94
CA GLY A 155 -11.93 -16.95 16.11
C GLY A 155 -11.10 -16.42 17.27
N GLU A 156 -9.79 -16.63 17.28
CA GLU A 156 -8.89 -16.16 18.35
C GLU A 156 -8.36 -14.74 18.13
N GLY A 157 -8.55 -14.17 16.94
CA GLY A 157 -8.07 -12.82 16.64
C GLY A 157 -8.85 -11.73 17.36
N ALA A 158 -8.14 -10.79 17.95
CA ALA A 158 -8.71 -9.60 18.57
C ALA A 158 -7.93 -8.33 18.23
N VAL A 159 -8.60 -7.19 18.40
CA VAL A 159 -7.94 -5.88 18.36
C VAL A 159 -7.33 -5.62 19.74
N THR A 160 -6.03 -5.86 19.87
CA THR A 160 -5.29 -5.61 21.11
C THR A 160 -4.70 -4.19 21.12
N GLY A 161 -4.32 -3.69 22.30
CA GLY A 161 -3.58 -2.42 22.41
C GLY A 161 -2.21 -2.44 21.70
N GLU A 162 -1.57 -3.61 21.66
CA GLU A 162 -0.31 -3.83 20.95
C GLU A 162 -0.48 -3.64 19.43
N LEU A 163 -1.53 -4.22 18.85
CA LEU A 163 -1.85 -4.02 17.43
C LEU A 163 -2.02 -2.54 17.12
N VAL A 164 -2.81 -1.81 17.92
CA VAL A 164 -3.09 -0.38 17.67
C VAL A 164 -1.80 0.44 17.71
N THR A 165 -0.92 0.17 18.67
CA THR A 165 0.38 0.85 18.78
C THR A 165 1.29 0.54 17.59
N LEU A 166 1.30 -0.72 17.12
CA LEU A 166 2.03 -1.11 15.92
C LEU A 166 1.50 -0.41 14.67
N LEU A 167 0.17 -0.34 14.48
CA LEU A 167 -0.44 0.33 13.33
C LEU A 167 -0.11 1.83 13.29
N ILE A 168 -0.16 2.51 14.44
CA ILE A 168 0.26 3.92 14.54
C ILE A 168 1.74 4.06 14.16
N LYS A 169 2.60 3.15 14.63
CA LYS A 169 4.03 3.16 14.30
C LYS A 169 4.28 2.92 12.80
N PHE A 170 3.57 1.98 12.18
CA PHE A 170 3.68 1.73 10.74
C PHE A 170 3.23 2.92 9.92
N PHE A 171 2.14 3.57 10.32
CA PHE A 171 1.67 4.82 9.71
C PHE A 171 2.71 5.94 9.84
N ALA A 172 3.30 6.16 11.02
CA ALA A 172 4.35 7.16 11.19
C ALA A 172 5.60 6.85 10.33
N ASN A 173 6.01 5.57 10.30
CA ASN A 173 7.14 5.12 9.49
C ASN A 173 6.87 5.28 7.98
N SER A 174 5.62 5.24 7.54
CA SER A 174 5.26 5.42 6.13
C SER A 174 5.53 6.86 5.66
N PHE A 175 5.33 7.87 6.53
CA PHE A 175 5.75 9.24 6.24
C PHE A 175 7.27 9.36 6.12
N VAL A 176 8.01 8.77 7.06
CA VAL A 176 9.48 8.75 6.99
C VAL A 176 9.96 8.08 5.71
N LEU A 177 9.35 6.96 5.32
CA LEU A 177 9.64 6.27 4.06
C LEU A 177 9.34 7.17 2.85
N SER A 178 8.19 7.86 2.85
CA SER A 178 7.81 8.74 1.75
C SER A 178 8.83 9.88 1.55
N VAL A 179 9.27 10.51 2.63
CA VAL A 179 10.31 11.55 2.59
C VAL A 179 11.64 10.96 2.12
N LYS A 180 12.07 9.80 2.63
CA LYS A 180 13.31 9.13 2.19
C LYS A 180 13.32 8.83 0.69
N ILE A 181 12.20 8.38 0.13
CA ILE A 181 12.06 8.11 -1.32
C ILE A 181 12.11 9.40 -2.13
N ALA A 182 11.58 10.51 -1.60
CA ALA A 182 11.57 11.80 -2.28
C ALA A 182 12.90 12.56 -2.17
N LEU A 183 13.63 12.36 -1.06
CA LEU A 183 14.76 13.17 -0.63
C LEU A 183 15.84 13.39 -1.71
N PRO A 184 16.30 12.38 -2.47
CA PRO A 184 17.37 12.59 -3.45
C PRO A 184 16.97 13.57 -4.56
N ILE A 185 15.71 13.51 -4.99
CA ILE A 185 15.17 14.38 -6.04
C ILE A 185 14.91 15.77 -5.46
N ILE A 186 14.33 15.85 -4.25
CA ILE A 186 14.10 17.12 -3.55
C ILE A 186 15.41 17.87 -3.33
N ALA A 187 16.48 17.17 -2.92
CA ALA A 187 17.78 17.78 -2.71
C ALA A 187 18.36 18.38 -4.01
N MET A 188 18.23 17.67 -5.13
CA MET A 188 18.69 18.15 -6.43
C MET A 188 17.88 19.37 -6.90
N THR A 189 16.54 19.33 -6.76
CA THR A 189 15.69 20.47 -7.13
C THR A 189 15.90 21.66 -6.20
N PHE A 190 16.16 21.44 -4.91
CA PHE A 190 16.48 22.50 -3.97
C PHE A 190 17.79 23.21 -4.32
N LEU A 191 18.84 22.47 -4.69
CA LEU A 191 20.08 23.07 -5.19
C LEU A 191 19.85 23.90 -6.46
N SER A 192 18.94 23.46 -7.33
CA SER A 192 18.56 24.24 -8.51
C SER A 192 17.87 25.56 -8.13
N GLU A 193 17.02 25.57 -7.10
CA GLU A 193 16.36 26.80 -6.62
C GLU A 193 17.38 27.80 -6.07
N VAL A 194 18.39 27.33 -5.33
CA VAL A 194 19.48 28.17 -4.84
C VAL A 194 20.26 28.77 -6.01
N ALA A 195 20.59 27.96 -7.03
CA ALA A 195 21.26 28.44 -8.24
C ALA A 195 20.42 29.49 -8.98
N PHE A 196 19.10 29.27 -9.12
CA PHE A 196 18.19 30.25 -9.71
C PHE A 196 18.10 31.54 -8.90
N GLY A 197 18.03 31.46 -7.57
CA GLY A 197 18.02 32.64 -6.70
C GLY A 197 19.25 33.54 -6.90
N ILE A 198 20.42 32.94 -7.12
CA ILE A 198 21.65 33.68 -7.47
C ILE A 198 21.54 34.28 -8.87
N LEU A 199 21.08 33.52 -9.86
CA LEU A 199 20.94 33.99 -11.24
C LEU A 199 20.02 35.19 -11.37
N VAL A 200 18.90 35.21 -10.63
CA VAL A 200 17.95 36.33 -10.63
C VAL A 200 18.56 37.59 -10.06
N ARG A 201 19.46 37.47 -9.07
CA ARG A 201 20.22 38.63 -8.58
C ARG A 201 21.22 39.16 -9.61
N THR A 202 21.84 38.27 -10.39
CA THR A 202 22.82 38.67 -11.41
C THR A 202 22.17 39.22 -12.69
N VAL A 203 20.99 38.73 -13.06
CA VAL A 203 20.25 39.14 -14.26
C VAL A 203 18.80 39.49 -13.87
N PRO A 204 18.57 40.68 -13.30
CA PRO A 204 17.26 41.06 -12.75
C PRO A 204 16.17 41.28 -13.81
N GLN A 205 16.56 41.43 -15.09
CA GLN A 205 15.63 41.54 -16.23
C GLN A 205 14.99 40.19 -16.60
N MET A 206 15.48 39.08 -16.05
CA MET A 206 14.96 37.74 -16.35
C MET A 206 13.69 37.46 -15.54
N ASN A 207 12.59 37.14 -16.23
CA ASN A 207 11.40 36.63 -15.58
C ASN A 207 11.63 35.19 -15.11
N VAL A 208 11.75 35.01 -13.80
CA VAL A 208 12.02 33.73 -13.12
C VAL A 208 10.97 32.68 -13.44
N PHE A 209 9.71 33.07 -13.65
CA PHE A 209 8.65 32.12 -13.97
C PHE A 209 8.76 31.61 -15.41
N ILE A 210 9.20 32.45 -16.35
CA ILE A 210 9.32 32.06 -17.76
C ILE A 210 10.53 31.14 -17.97
N VAL A 211 11.66 31.44 -17.33
CA VAL A 211 12.91 30.71 -17.55
C VAL A 211 13.14 29.62 -16.50
N GLY A 212 12.80 29.89 -15.24
CA GLY A 212 13.09 28.99 -14.12
C GLY A 212 12.25 27.72 -14.13
N ILE A 213 10.96 27.80 -14.45
CA ILE A 213 10.07 26.62 -14.42
C ILE A 213 10.49 25.57 -15.46
N PRO A 214 10.69 25.89 -16.75
CA PRO A 214 11.12 24.89 -17.74
C PRO A 214 12.44 24.21 -17.35
N ILE A 215 13.41 24.97 -16.83
CA ILE A 215 14.69 24.41 -16.42
C ILE A 215 14.55 23.56 -15.15
N LYS A 216 13.73 23.98 -14.18
CA LYS A 216 13.45 23.19 -12.97
C LYS A 216 12.81 21.85 -13.32
N ILE A 217 11.88 21.84 -14.28
CA ILE A 217 11.27 20.62 -14.82
C ILE A 217 12.35 19.73 -15.46
N LEU A 218 13.23 20.30 -16.29
CA LEU A 218 14.32 19.55 -16.94
C LEU A 218 15.24 18.89 -15.90
N ILE A 219 15.68 19.65 -14.89
CA ILE A 219 16.53 19.14 -13.81
C ILE A 219 15.79 18.05 -13.03
N GLY A 220 14.51 18.25 -12.72
CA GLY A 220 13.67 17.25 -12.06
C GLY A 220 13.61 15.94 -12.86
N LEU A 221 13.34 16.00 -14.16
CA LEU A 221 13.30 14.84 -15.05
C LEU A 221 14.65 14.11 -15.14
N ILE A 222 15.76 14.85 -15.21
CA ILE A 222 17.11 14.27 -15.17
C ILE A 222 17.36 13.57 -13.83
N ALA A 223 16.99 14.21 -12.71
CA ALA A 223 17.10 13.62 -11.38
C ALA A 223 16.35 12.29 -11.32
N ILE A 224 15.11 12.27 -11.81
CA ILE A 224 14.27 11.06 -11.85
C ILE A 224 14.97 9.96 -12.64
N LEU A 225 15.46 10.25 -13.85
CA LEU A 225 16.16 9.27 -14.70
C LEU A 225 17.37 8.65 -13.99
N ILE A 226 18.15 9.47 -13.27
CA ILE A 226 19.32 9.02 -12.52
C ILE A 226 18.91 8.16 -11.30
N PHE A 227 17.83 8.53 -10.60
CA PHE A 227 17.42 7.89 -9.35
C PHE A 227 16.43 6.73 -9.51
N ILE A 228 15.85 6.50 -10.70
CA ILE A 228 14.95 5.36 -10.96
C ILE A 228 15.60 4.00 -10.60
N PRO A 229 16.84 3.67 -11.02
CA PRO A 229 17.45 2.39 -10.68
C PRO A 229 17.61 2.19 -9.17
N LEU A 230 17.97 3.25 -8.45
CA LEU A 230 18.08 3.24 -6.99
C LEU A 230 16.72 3.00 -6.33
N PHE A 231 15.66 3.64 -6.85
CA PHE A 231 14.30 3.39 -6.41
C PHE A 231 13.90 1.93 -6.62
N ILE A 232 14.07 1.38 -7.83
CA ILE A 232 13.73 -0.02 -8.14
C ILE A 232 14.48 -1.00 -7.23
N ASN A 233 15.78 -0.80 -7.04
CA ASN A 233 16.59 -1.65 -6.15
C ASN A 233 16.13 -1.58 -4.69
N SER A 234 15.63 -0.42 -4.23
CA SER A 234 15.10 -0.25 -2.87
C SER A 234 13.75 -0.94 -2.65
N LEU A 235 12.95 -1.18 -3.71
CA LEU A 235 11.60 -1.73 -3.60
C LEU A 235 11.56 -3.11 -2.95
N LYS A 236 12.55 -3.97 -3.24
CA LYS A 236 12.64 -5.28 -2.60
C LYS A 236 12.71 -5.16 -1.07
N GLY A 237 13.59 -4.30 -0.56
CA GLY A 237 13.71 -4.06 0.88
C GLY A 237 12.46 -3.43 1.49
N ILE A 238 11.75 -2.59 0.73
CA ILE A 238 10.46 -2.00 1.15
C ILE A 238 9.39 -3.10 1.27
N TYR A 239 9.30 -4.03 0.30
CA TYR A 239 8.33 -5.13 0.36
C TYR A 239 8.66 -6.14 1.46
N ASP A 240 9.94 -6.49 1.64
CA ASP A 240 10.36 -7.36 2.74
C ASP A 240 10.01 -6.74 4.11
N GLY A 241 10.21 -5.42 4.25
CA GLY A 241 9.77 -4.66 5.42
C GLY A 241 8.26 -4.71 5.64
N MET A 242 7.47 -4.52 4.57
CA MET A 242 6.01 -4.62 4.59
C MET A 242 5.54 -6.00 5.05
N PHE A 243 6.09 -7.07 4.48
CA PHE A 243 5.71 -8.44 4.85
C PHE A 243 6.07 -8.77 6.31
N ASN A 244 7.22 -8.30 6.79
CA ASN A 244 7.60 -8.43 8.20
C ASN A 244 6.64 -7.68 9.13
N ASP A 245 6.23 -6.46 8.76
CA ASP A 245 5.31 -5.66 9.55
C ASP A 245 3.89 -6.25 9.59
N ILE A 246 3.44 -6.90 8.50
CA ILE A 246 2.22 -7.73 8.53
C ILE A 246 2.37 -8.87 9.54
N GLY A 247 3.51 -9.59 9.53
CA GLY A 247 3.76 -10.66 10.49
C GLY A 247 3.73 -10.19 11.95
N LYS A 248 4.30 -9.02 12.26
CA LYS A 248 4.23 -8.41 13.59
C LYS A 248 2.80 -8.02 13.97
N ALA A 249 2.03 -7.44 13.06
CA ALA A 249 0.64 -7.10 13.31
C ALA A 249 -0.22 -8.33 13.62
N LEU A 250 -0.03 -9.41 12.87
CA LEU A 250 -0.72 -10.69 13.12
C LEU A 250 -0.38 -11.26 14.50
N ARG A 251 0.89 -11.22 14.92
CA ARG A 251 1.27 -11.63 16.29
C ARG A 251 0.67 -10.71 17.36
N GLY A 252 0.60 -9.42 17.09
CA GLY A 252 -0.06 -8.45 17.97
C GLY A 252 -1.56 -8.70 18.13
N MET A 253 -2.22 -9.38 17.20
CA MET A 253 -3.65 -9.72 17.28
C MET A 253 -3.98 -10.90 18.19
N MET A 254 -2.97 -11.66 18.62
CA MET A 254 -3.20 -12.81 19.50
C MET A 254 -3.63 -12.33 20.88
N LEU A 255 -4.74 -12.86 21.38
CA LEU A 255 -5.10 -12.75 22.78
C LEU A 255 -4.09 -13.58 23.59
N LYS A 256 -3.32 -12.92 24.47
CA LYS A 256 -2.52 -13.60 25.49
C LYS A 256 -3.42 -14.09 26.61
#